data_AF-A0A5N6Z659-F1
#
_entry.id   AF-A0A5N6Z659-F1
#
_cell.length_a   1.000
_cell.length_b   1.000
_cell.length_c   1.000
_cell.angle_alpha   90.00
_cell.angle_beta   90.00
_cell.angle_gamma   90.00
#
_symmetry.space_group_name_H-M   'P 1'
#
loop_
_entity.id
_entity.type
_entity.pdbx_description
1 polymer ?
#
loop_
_entity_poly.entity_id
_entity_poly.type
_entity_poly.pdbx_seq_one_letter_code
_entity_poly.pdbx_strand_id
1 'polypeptide(L)'
;MPDSHPKRVAIVGGGCTGITCFWALQHSVHEVHLFEASESLGGRIQSLQFEHNGKGVDVNTESPSFNAEASPNLESLLRCLGISTSAVPFSFSASNGVDTYDWCGGVLRTIFLHPWMLCNLGTYRLVLDIIWFNYLAVEILVNNRSCENIHVQQSLSTLEYLWKEGYSRSLCDKYLAPLLSTLWGTNVGRLLPKFPARTLVRCLWDHKLFGTRQTLPDFRRIDAGTSHFIQIMSRNFPSGKVHVNASVRKILRVSKKQSCLITADGMEMHFDHIVFAVDNHEIRRILGANLDIEEREIIQGLRTATNIAVLHSDPLLAPNIDRSWPASNYIIASTSHTQHGPPDSPLAWTPRKSSLTYNVNSLQDIPTCLFDRLYITLNPFTPPHPRFAHGVWEFTDPELSTATLVAQSHLPLIQNRRGLSYGFRWTGRGFLEDAVTSGLQIAVEHLGASVPFEVQYHPDPLDLSKSPALELGLKEHLIRTVLCLIRVYVLIFEISWILLGAHGFPVSKIGATLERILGGSRMVKS
;
A
#
# COMPACT_ATOMS: atom_id res chain seq x y z
N MET A 1 18.64 -30.02 -8.29
CA MET A 1 19.82 -29.14 -8.40
C MET A 1 19.54 -28.22 -9.58
N PRO A 2 19.44 -26.90 -9.41
CA PRO A 2 19.34 -26.00 -10.56
C PRO A 2 20.57 -26.22 -11.46
N ASP A 3 20.36 -26.30 -12.78
CA ASP A 3 21.41 -26.56 -13.78
C ASP A 3 22.59 -25.60 -13.54
N SER A 4 23.73 -26.16 -13.14
CA SER A 4 24.97 -25.45 -12.78
C SER A 4 25.75 -24.89 -13.98
N HIS A 5 25.09 -24.77 -15.14
CA HIS A 5 25.70 -24.21 -16.33
C HIS A 5 25.62 -22.68 -16.28
N PRO A 6 26.74 -21.98 -16.60
CA PRO A 6 26.70 -20.54 -16.85
C PRO A 6 25.61 -20.21 -17.87
N LYS A 7 24.84 -19.16 -17.59
CA LYS A 7 23.73 -18.68 -18.43
C LYS A 7 23.96 -17.22 -18.72
N ARG A 8 23.54 -16.78 -19.89
CA ARG A 8 23.33 -15.36 -20.18
C ARG A 8 21.94 -14.94 -19.71
N VAL A 9 21.89 -13.99 -18.78
CA VAL A 9 20.65 -13.51 -18.16
C VAL A 9 20.43 -12.05 -18.54
N ALA A 10 19.25 -11.72 -19.08
CA ALA A 10 18.81 -10.33 -19.20
C ALA A 10 17.78 -10.01 -18.13
N ILE A 11 17.97 -8.91 -17.41
CA ILE A 11 17.01 -8.33 -16.50
C ILE A 11 16.43 -7.10 -17.19
N VAL A 12 15.13 -7.09 -17.41
CA VAL A 12 14.41 -6.01 -18.09
C VAL A 12 13.69 -5.17 -17.05
N GLY A 13 14.12 -3.92 -16.86
CA GLY A 13 13.64 -2.99 -15.85
C GLY A 13 14.68 -2.75 -14.76
N GLY A 14 15.20 -1.52 -14.70
CA GLY A 14 16.14 -1.01 -13.71
C GLY A 14 15.47 -0.40 -12.47
N GLY A 15 14.26 -0.85 -12.12
CA GLY A 15 13.62 -0.53 -10.84
C GLY A 15 14.19 -1.35 -9.67
N CYS A 16 13.67 -1.13 -8.46
CA CYS A 16 14.15 -1.81 -7.24
C CYS A 16 14.24 -3.34 -7.38
N THR A 17 13.24 -3.99 -8.01
CA THR A 17 13.27 -5.45 -8.25
C THR A 17 14.43 -5.88 -9.15
N GLY A 18 14.64 -5.19 -10.27
CA GLY A 18 15.71 -5.53 -11.21
C GLY A 18 17.10 -5.24 -10.65
N ILE A 19 17.26 -4.13 -9.95
CA ILE A 19 18.51 -3.78 -9.24
C ILE A 19 18.82 -4.81 -8.16
N THR A 20 17.82 -5.23 -7.38
CA THR A 20 18.02 -6.25 -6.34
C THR A 20 18.41 -7.59 -6.93
N CYS A 21 17.75 -8.01 -8.02
CA CYS A 21 18.10 -9.24 -8.73
C CYS A 21 19.52 -9.18 -9.31
N PHE A 22 19.87 -8.06 -9.96
CA PHE A 22 21.22 -7.86 -10.51
C PHE A 22 22.29 -7.86 -9.43
N TRP A 23 22.06 -7.14 -8.33
CA TRP A 23 22.94 -7.09 -7.16
C TRP A 23 23.21 -8.48 -6.59
N ALA A 24 22.16 -9.28 -6.39
CA ALA A 24 22.29 -10.65 -5.86
C ALA A 24 23.06 -11.58 -6.81
N LEU A 25 22.99 -11.35 -8.13
CA LEU A 25 23.66 -12.17 -9.13
C LEU A 25 25.10 -11.74 -9.47
N GLN A 26 25.60 -10.62 -8.94
CA GLN A 26 26.94 -10.11 -9.30
C GLN A 26 28.08 -11.10 -9.05
N HIS A 27 27.94 -11.95 -8.04
CA HIS A 27 28.93 -12.97 -7.67
C HIS A 27 28.55 -14.37 -8.14
N SER A 28 27.55 -14.50 -9.00
CA SER A 28 27.14 -15.78 -9.58
C SER A 28 28.02 -16.18 -10.77
N VAL A 29 27.85 -17.42 -11.25
CA VAL A 29 28.51 -17.92 -12.46
C VAL A 29 27.88 -17.40 -13.76
N HIS A 30 26.79 -16.62 -13.66
CA HIS A 30 26.01 -16.17 -14.82
C HIS A 30 26.52 -14.85 -15.39
N GLU A 31 26.37 -14.67 -16.69
CA GLU A 31 26.62 -13.39 -17.36
C GLU A 31 25.31 -12.58 -17.35
N VAL A 32 25.21 -11.60 -16.46
CA VAL A 32 23.97 -10.83 -16.25
C VAL A 32 24.06 -9.46 -16.90
N HIS A 33 22.99 -9.07 -17.60
CA HIS A 33 22.81 -7.75 -18.20
C HIS A 33 21.52 -7.12 -17.67
N LEU A 34 21.55 -5.84 -17.30
CA LEU A 34 20.39 -5.07 -16.86
C LEU A 34 20.02 -4.04 -17.93
N PHE A 35 18.75 -3.98 -18.32
CA PHE A 35 18.21 -3.04 -19.30
C PHE A 35 17.23 -2.09 -18.63
N GLU A 36 17.50 -0.79 -18.71
CA GLU A 36 16.63 0.27 -18.20
C GLU A 36 16.28 1.23 -19.33
N ALA A 37 15.00 1.57 -19.45
CA ALA A 37 14.51 2.47 -20.50
C ALA A 37 14.90 3.94 -20.25
N SER A 38 15.01 4.33 -18.99
CA SER A 38 15.37 5.68 -18.54
C SER A 38 16.89 5.88 -18.50
N GLU A 39 17.32 7.12 -18.32
CA GLU A 39 18.75 7.47 -18.18
C GLU A 39 19.34 7.05 -16.83
N SER A 40 18.49 6.79 -15.83
CA SER A 40 18.89 6.46 -14.46
C SER A 40 18.17 5.21 -13.95
N LEU A 41 18.86 4.45 -13.09
CA LEU A 41 18.27 3.34 -12.34
C LEU A 41 17.40 3.86 -11.17
N GLY A 42 16.47 3.03 -10.70
CA GLY A 42 15.63 3.27 -9.53
C GLY A 42 14.12 3.18 -9.82
N GLY A 43 13.72 3.43 -11.07
CA GLY A 43 12.31 3.41 -11.47
C GLY A 43 11.50 4.44 -10.67
N ARG A 44 10.60 3.96 -9.80
CA ARG A 44 9.78 4.81 -8.92
C ARG A 44 10.60 5.54 -7.84
N ILE A 45 11.73 4.98 -7.43
CA ILE A 45 12.59 5.57 -6.39
C ILE A 45 13.49 6.61 -7.05
N GLN A 46 13.03 7.85 -7.07
CA GLN A 46 13.73 8.99 -7.66
C GLN A 46 13.95 10.07 -6.61
N SER A 47 15.01 10.86 -6.80
CA SER A 47 15.31 12.03 -5.99
C SER A 47 15.27 13.27 -6.88
N LEU A 48 14.53 14.29 -6.45
CA LEU A 48 14.63 15.62 -7.02
C LEU A 48 15.55 16.48 -6.14
N GLN A 49 16.58 17.08 -6.73
CA GLN A 49 17.34 18.13 -6.06
C GLN A 49 16.46 19.38 -5.94
N PHE A 50 16.01 19.68 -4.72
CA PHE A 50 15.25 20.87 -4.39
C PHE A 50 16.17 21.93 -3.80
N GLU A 51 16.21 23.10 -4.43
CA GLU A 51 16.99 24.24 -3.96
C GLU A 51 16.09 25.33 -3.36
N HIS A 52 16.45 25.80 -2.18
CA HIS A 52 15.80 26.93 -1.52
C HIS A 52 16.84 27.81 -0.82
N ASN A 53 16.82 29.11 -1.09
CA ASN A 53 17.77 30.09 -0.51
C ASN A 53 19.25 29.67 -0.61
N GLY A 54 19.65 29.08 -1.74
CA GLY A 54 21.03 28.64 -1.99
C GLY A 54 21.46 27.37 -1.24
N LYS A 55 20.52 26.67 -0.60
CA LYS A 55 20.74 25.33 -0.03
C LYS A 55 19.98 24.31 -0.87
N GLY A 56 20.61 23.16 -1.11
CA GLY A 56 19.99 22.02 -1.80
C GLY A 56 19.63 20.90 -0.83
N VAL A 57 18.54 20.19 -1.11
CA VAL A 57 18.15 18.94 -0.45
C VAL A 57 17.56 17.97 -1.47
N ASP A 58 17.87 16.68 -1.34
CA ASP A 58 17.27 15.64 -2.17
C ASP A 58 15.90 15.25 -1.63
N VAL A 59 14.86 15.45 -2.44
CA VAL A 59 13.48 15.04 -2.13
C VAL A 59 13.18 13.71 -2.82
N ASN A 60 13.04 12.67 -2.03
CA ASN A 60 12.67 11.33 -2.53
C ASN A 60 11.18 11.25 -2.87
N THR A 61 10.84 10.64 -4.01
CA THR A 61 9.47 10.39 -4.48
C THR A 61 8.80 9.23 -3.73
N GLU A 62 9.57 8.18 -3.42
CA GLU A 62 9.11 7.06 -2.59
C GLU A 62 9.40 7.35 -1.11
N SER A 63 8.39 7.17 -0.26
CA SER A 63 8.54 7.35 1.19
C SER A 63 9.70 6.49 1.73
N PRO A 64 10.62 7.07 2.51
CA PRO A 64 11.71 6.33 3.14
C PRO A 64 11.28 5.50 4.35
N SER A 65 10.02 5.64 4.76
CA SER A 65 9.48 4.96 5.94
C SER A 65 8.89 3.61 5.57
N PHE A 66 9.25 2.57 6.32
CA PHE A 66 8.77 1.20 6.17
C PHE A 66 8.52 0.56 7.54
N ASN A 67 7.73 -0.52 7.58
CA ASN A 67 7.52 -1.30 8.80
C ASN A 67 8.54 -2.44 8.84
N ALA A 68 9.46 -2.42 9.82
CA ALA A 68 10.55 -3.39 9.91
C ALA A 68 10.05 -4.84 10.08
N GLU A 69 8.97 -5.06 10.85
CA GLU A 69 8.41 -6.39 11.08
C GLU A 69 7.77 -6.99 9.81
N ALA A 70 7.22 -6.13 8.95
CA ALA A 70 6.63 -6.52 7.68
C ALA A 70 7.63 -6.47 6.51
N SER A 71 8.90 -6.12 6.76
CA SER A 71 9.93 -5.93 5.73
C SER A 71 11.30 -6.55 6.09
N PRO A 72 11.34 -7.86 6.38
CA PRO A 72 12.56 -8.52 6.86
C PRO A 72 13.70 -8.54 5.83
N ASN A 73 13.39 -8.67 4.53
CA ASN A 73 14.44 -8.72 3.50
C ASN A 73 15.02 -7.35 3.22
N LEU A 74 14.19 -6.30 3.18
CA LEU A 74 14.64 -4.92 3.10
C LEU A 74 15.52 -4.56 4.30
N GLU A 75 15.12 -4.91 5.52
CA GLU A 75 15.95 -4.64 6.70
C GLU A 75 17.30 -5.38 6.63
N SER A 76 17.29 -6.65 6.22
CA SER A 76 18.51 -7.45 6.07
C SER A 76 19.43 -6.90 4.99
N LEU A 77 18.86 -6.46 3.86
CA LEU A 77 19.59 -5.83 2.77
C LEU A 77 20.18 -4.49 3.20
N LEU A 78 19.42 -3.61 3.84
CA LEU A 78 19.91 -2.32 4.35
C LEU A 78 21.06 -2.51 5.35
N ARG A 79 20.93 -3.50 6.26
CA ARG A 79 21.99 -3.87 7.21
C ARG A 79 23.24 -4.37 6.49
N CYS A 80 23.08 -5.22 5.47
CA CYS A 80 24.19 -5.71 4.65
C CYS A 80 24.91 -4.57 3.90
N LEU A 81 24.18 -3.56 3.45
CA LEU A 81 24.71 -2.39 2.75
C LEU A 81 25.28 -1.32 3.72
N GLY A 82 25.13 -1.51 5.03
CA GLY A 82 25.58 -0.55 6.04
C GLY A 82 24.74 0.73 6.10
N ILE A 83 23.48 0.69 5.65
CA ILE A 83 22.59 1.85 5.62
C ILE A 83 21.86 1.97 6.96
N SER A 84 22.00 3.11 7.62
CA SER A 84 21.36 3.39 8.90
C SER A 84 19.85 3.61 8.77
N THR A 85 19.11 3.16 9.80
CA THR A 85 17.68 3.38 9.91
C THR A 85 17.33 3.91 11.30
N SER A 86 16.37 4.84 11.36
CA SER A 86 15.90 5.44 12.61
C SER A 86 14.42 5.15 12.83
N ALA A 87 14.01 4.95 14.09
CA ALA A 87 12.62 4.75 14.45
C ALA A 87 11.80 6.03 14.26
N VAL A 88 10.63 5.91 13.63
CA VAL A 88 9.73 7.04 13.34
C VAL A 88 8.29 6.70 13.73
N PRO A 89 7.51 7.67 14.25
CA PRO A 89 6.12 7.42 14.59
C PRO A 89 5.27 7.25 13.31
N PHE A 90 4.49 6.17 13.24
CA PHE A 90 3.47 6.02 12.22
C PHE A 90 2.26 6.91 12.55
N SER A 91 1.97 7.86 11.66
CA SER A 91 0.86 8.81 11.83
C SER A 91 0.17 9.10 10.49
N PHE A 92 -1.16 9.14 10.52
CA PHE A 92 -1.97 9.46 9.36
C PHE A 92 -3.22 10.23 9.78
N SER A 93 -3.79 11.02 8.87
CA SER A 93 -5.07 11.70 9.08
C SER A 93 -6.05 11.45 7.94
N ALA A 94 -7.33 11.68 8.24
CA ALA A 94 -8.42 11.66 7.28
C ALA A 94 -9.19 12.98 7.36
N SER A 95 -9.37 13.65 6.23
CA SER A 95 -10.14 14.90 6.14
C SER A 95 -11.21 14.81 5.04
N ASN A 96 -12.37 15.41 5.29
CA ASN A 96 -13.44 15.54 4.30
C ASN A 96 -13.69 17.00 3.88
N GLY A 97 -12.75 17.90 4.22
CA GLY A 97 -12.82 19.35 4.01
C GLY A 97 -13.49 20.12 5.15
N VAL A 98 -14.21 19.44 6.06
CA VAL A 98 -14.89 20.06 7.21
C VAL A 98 -14.38 19.48 8.52
N ASP A 99 -14.39 18.15 8.63
CA ASP A 99 -13.85 17.40 9.75
C ASP A 99 -12.48 16.84 9.39
N THR A 100 -11.55 16.88 10.35
CA THR A 100 -10.24 16.21 10.26
C THR A 100 -10.07 15.28 11.43
N TYR A 101 -9.67 14.04 11.14
CA TYR A 101 -9.44 12.96 12.09
C TYR A 101 -7.96 12.60 12.05
N ASP A 102 -7.24 12.87 13.13
CA ASP A 102 -5.81 12.60 13.23
C ASP A 102 -5.58 11.29 13.99
N TRP A 103 -4.97 10.30 13.36
CA TRP A 103 -4.65 9.01 13.95
C TRP A 103 -3.14 8.93 14.23
N CYS A 104 -2.71 9.51 15.35
CA CYS A 104 -1.30 9.57 15.75
C CYS A 104 -0.99 8.53 16.83
N GLY A 105 -0.24 7.48 16.50
CA GLY A 105 0.24 6.49 17.49
C GLY A 105 -0.87 5.69 18.16
N GLY A 106 -1.99 5.49 17.47
CA GLY A 106 -3.11 4.65 17.92
C GLY A 106 -4.35 5.41 18.39
N VAL A 107 -5.48 4.71 18.40
CA VAL A 107 -6.82 5.24 18.72
C VAL A 107 -6.88 5.80 20.13
N LEU A 108 -6.28 5.12 21.11
CA LEU A 108 -6.31 5.55 22.52
C LEU A 108 -5.58 6.88 22.74
N ARG A 109 -4.37 7.02 22.18
CA ARG A 109 -3.59 8.27 22.27
C ARG A 109 -4.35 9.43 21.63
N THR A 110 -5.00 9.17 20.51
CA THR A 110 -5.86 10.15 19.81
C THR A 110 -7.01 10.62 20.70
N ILE A 111 -7.72 9.69 21.36
CA ILE A 111 -8.81 10.03 22.30
C ILE A 111 -8.29 10.86 23.48
N PHE A 112 -7.13 10.51 24.04
CA PHE A 112 -6.52 11.27 25.14
C PHE A 112 -6.11 12.69 24.74
N LEU A 113 -5.61 12.87 23.51
CA LEU A 113 -5.21 14.18 22.99
C LEU A 113 -6.43 15.05 22.63
N HIS A 114 -7.54 14.44 22.21
CA HIS A 114 -8.75 15.12 21.75
C HIS A 114 -10.03 14.53 22.36
N PRO A 115 -10.24 14.63 23.69
CA PRO A 115 -11.38 13.99 24.36
C PRO A 115 -12.74 14.55 23.91
N TRP A 116 -12.79 15.83 23.54
CA TRP A 116 -14.00 16.48 22.98
C TRP A 116 -14.46 15.86 21.67
N MET A 117 -13.60 15.11 20.97
CA MET A 117 -13.95 14.39 19.75
C MET A 117 -15.07 13.36 20.00
N LEU A 118 -15.19 12.84 21.22
CA LEU A 118 -16.26 11.92 21.62
C LEU A 118 -17.62 12.59 21.85
N CYS A 119 -17.70 13.92 21.87
CA CYS A 119 -18.97 14.64 21.95
C CYS A 119 -19.81 14.51 20.67
N ASN A 120 -19.20 14.14 19.55
CA ASN A 120 -19.91 13.81 18.31
C ASN A 120 -20.24 12.31 18.28
N LEU A 121 -21.54 12.00 18.24
CA LEU A 121 -22.04 10.62 18.22
C LEU A 121 -21.47 9.79 17.07
N GLY A 122 -21.25 10.42 15.90
CA GLY A 122 -20.66 9.75 14.74
C GLY A 122 -19.20 9.36 14.96
N THR A 123 -18.44 10.19 15.69
CA THR A 123 -17.03 9.89 16.01
C THR A 123 -16.92 8.85 17.12
N TYR A 124 -17.80 8.91 18.12
CA TYR A 124 -17.89 7.86 19.14
C TYR A 124 -18.14 6.47 18.51
N ARG A 125 -19.10 6.38 17.57
CA ARG A 125 -19.36 5.14 16.83
C ARG A 125 -18.14 4.68 16.03
N LEU A 126 -17.43 5.59 15.37
CA LEU A 126 -16.20 5.27 14.64
C LEU A 126 -15.12 4.69 15.56
N VAL A 127 -14.90 5.29 16.73
CA VAL A 127 -13.92 4.78 17.71
C VAL A 127 -14.28 3.37 18.17
N LEU A 128 -15.56 3.11 18.48
CA LEU A 128 -16.02 1.77 18.84
C LEU A 128 -15.82 0.77 17.70
N ASP A 129 -16.16 1.15 16.47
CA ASP A 129 -15.97 0.32 15.28
C ASP A 129 -14.49 -0.04 15.10
N ILE A 130 -13.56 0.90 15.32
CA ILE A 130 -12.12 0.61 15.22
C ILE A 130 -11.68 -0.37 16.31
N ILE A 131 -12.13 -0.19 17.55
CA ILE A 131 -11.80 -1.10 18.65
C ILE A 131 -12.36 -2.49 18.34
N TRP A 132 -13.63 -2.59 17.96
CA TRP A 132 -14.25 -3.86 17.59
C TRP A 132 -13.55 -4.51 16.40
N PHE A 133 -13.26 -3.75 15.34
CA PHE A 133 -12.55 -4.28 14.18
C PHE A 133 -11.17 -4.82 14.57
N ASN A 134 -10.41 -4.06 15.38
CA ASN A 134 -9.06 -4.47 15.77
C ASN A 134 -9.01 -5.76 16.59
N TYR A 135 -10.08 -6.10 17.31
CA TYR A 135 -10.15 -7.31 18.13
C TYR A 135 -10.90 -8.46 17.45
N LEU A 136 -12.05 -8.17 16.84
CA LEU A 136 -12.98 -9.17 16.32
C LEU A 136 -12.64 -9.59 14.89
N ALA A 137 -12.09 -8.69 14.06
CA ALA A 137 -11.83 -9.01 12.66
C ALA A 137 -10.81 -10.16 12.50
N VAL A 138 -9.86 -10.27 13.42
CA VAL A 138 -8.86 -11.36 13.46
C VAL A 138 -9.50 -12.75 13.57
N GLU A 139 -10.75 -12.88 14.04
CA GLU A 139 -11.47 -14.16 14.05
C GLU A 139 -11.64 -14.76 12.64
N ILE A 140 -11.71 -13.92 11.59
CA ILE A 140 -11.78 -14.38 10.20
C ILE A 140 -10.55 -15.21 9.79
N LEU A 141 -9.42 -15.05 10.50
CA LEU A 141 -8.20 -15.81 10.28
C LEU A 141 -8.17 -17.13 11.07
N VAL A 142 -8.94 -17.22 12.17
CA VAL A 142 -8.90 -18.34 13.13
C VAL A 142 -9.94 -19.40 12.82
N ASN A 143 -11.11 -19.03 12.27
CA ASN A 143 -12.21 -19.94 11.95
C ASN A 143 -11.92 -20.83 10.71
N ASN A 144 -10.77 -21.51 10.70
CA ASN A 144 -10.29 -22.44 9.68
C ASN A 144 -10.90 -23.85 9.79
N ARG A 145 -11.77 -24.14 10.77
CA ARG A 145 -12.18 -25.51 11.10
C ARG A 145 -13.37 -26.08 10.30
N SER A 146 -13.90 -25.38 9.29
CA SER A 146 -15.14 -25.86 8.62
C SER A 146 -15.15 -25.75 7.09
N CYS A 147 -14.07 -25.31 6.46
CA CYS A 147 -14.13 -24.89 5.06
C CYS A 147 -12.86 -25.26 4.30
N GLU A 148 -12.59 -26.56 4.17
CA GLU A 148 -11.47 -27.12 3.39
C GLU A 148 -11.58 -26.88 1.86
N ASN A 149 -12.63 -26.21 1.35
CA ASN A 149 -12.85 -26.02 -0.09
C ASN A 149 -13.43 -24.65 -0.48
N ILE A 150 -13.21 -23.59 0.30
CA ILE A 150 -13.63 -22.24 -0.13
C ILE A 150 -12.59 -21.67 -1.09
N HIS A 151 -12.83 -21.86 -2.39
CA HIS A 151 -12.17 -21.12 -3.46
C HIS A 151 -12.26 -19.61 -3.19
N VAL A 152 -11.20 -18.85 -3.54
CA VAL A 152 -11.05 -17.38 -3.38
C VAL A 152 -12.31 -16.58 -3.78
N GLN A 153 -13.08 -17.11 -4.74
CA GLN A 153 -14.35 -16.60 -5.24
C GLN A 153 -15.48 -16.50 -4.19
N GLN A 154 -15.33 -17.15 -3.04
CA GLN A 154 -16.28 -17.14 -1.94
C GLN A 154 -15.82 -16.31 -0.73
N SER A 155 -14.66 -15.65 -0.80
CA SER A 155 -14.26 -14.69 0.21
C SER A 155 -15.12 -13.41 0.09
N LEU A 156 -15.76 -13.02 1.20
CA LEU A 156 -16.56 -11.79 1.25
C LEU A 156 -15.67 -10.59 0.91
N SER A 157 -16.19 -9.68 0.09
CA SER A 157 -15.56 -8.37 -0.08
C SER A 157 -15.52 -7.62 1.25
N THR A 158 -14.59 -6.67 1.39
CA THR A 158 -14.45 -5.87 2.61
C THR A 158 -15.76 -5.16 2.92
N LEU A 159 -16.46 -4.64 1.91
CA LEU A 159 -17.73 -3.95 2.13
C LEU A 159 -18.84 -4.89 2.63
N GLU A 160 -18.97 -6.08 2.01
CA GLU A 160 -19.97 -7.07 2.42
C GLU A 160 -19.68 -7.57 3.84
N TYR A 161 -18.41 -7.81 4.17
CA TYR A 161 -18.00 -8.17 5.52
C TYR A 161 -18.35 -7.07 6.53
N LEU A 162 -17.96 -5.82 6.23
CA LEU A 162 -18.20 -4.70 7.13
C LEU A 162 -19.70 -4.49 7.38
N TRP A 163 -20.52 -4.63 6.34
CA TRP A 163 -21.97 -4.56 6.47
C TRP A 163 -22.52 -5.69 7.31
N LYS A 164 -22.16 -6.94 6.98
CA LYS A 164 -22.66 -8.13 7.68
C LYS A 164 -22.37 -8.06 9.17
N GLU A 165 -21.22 -7.50 9.53
CA GLU A 165 -20.81 -7.23 10.90
C GLU A 165 -21.29 -5.87 11.45
N GLY A 166 -22.14 -5.13 10.75
CA GLY A 166 -22.75 -3.89 11.27
C GLY A 166 -21.77 -2.73 11.54
N TYR A 167 -20.56 -2.77 10.98
CA TYR A 167 -19.61 -1.67 11.06
C TYR A 167 -20.11 -0.46 10.26
N SER A 168 -19.81 0.74 10.73
CA SER A 168 -20.22 1.96 10.03
C SER A 168 -19.41 2.21 8.75
N ARG A 169 -20.01 2.94 7.82
CA ARG A 169 -19.30 3.48 6.64
C ARG A 169 -18.11 4.36 7.02
N SER A 170 -18.20 5.06 8.15
CA SER A 170 -17.12 5.88 8.68
C SER A 170 -15.86 5.07 8.96
N LEU A 171 -15.96 3.80 9.36
CA LEU A 171 -14.78 2.94 9.56
C LEU A 171 -14.02 2.76 8.25
N CYS A 172 -14.74 2.51 7.15
CA CYS A 172 -14.14 2.37 5.83
C CYS A 172 -13.52 3.70 5.37
N ASP A 173 -14.31 4.77 5.35
CA ASP A 173 -13.91 6.05 4.76
C ASP A 173 -12.87 6.80 5.60
N LYS A 174 -13.03 6.84 6.93
CA LYS A 174 -12.25 7.72 7.83
C LYS A 174 -11.12 7.02 8.58
N TYR A 175 -11.01 5.69 8.50
CA TYR A 175 -9.95 4.94 9.17
C TYR A 175 -9.25 3.96 8.23
N LEU A 176 -9.97 2.96 7.67
CA LEU A 176 -9.35 1.91 6.85
C LEU A 176 -8.75 2.46 5.55
N ALA A 177 -9.51 3.22 4.77
CA ALA A 177 -8.99 3.79 3.51
C ALA A 177 -7.77 4.71 3.75
N PRO A 178 -7.78 5.66 4.70
CA PRO A 178 -6.60 6.46 5.07
C PRO A 178 -5.41 5.63 5.53
N LEU A 179 -5.63 4.65 6.42
CA LEU A 179 -4.59 3.77 6.95
C LEU A 179 -3.90 3.01 5.82
N LEU A 180 -4.69 2.32 5.00
CA LEU A 180 -4.20 1.50 3.90
C LEU A 180 -3.54 2.35 2.82
N SER A 181 -4.10 3.51 2.50
CA SER A 181 -3.51 4.42 1.52
C SER A 181 -2.14 4.94 1.99
N THR A 182 -2.03 5.21 3.30
CA THR A 182 -0.75 5.60 3.91
C THR A 182 0.27 4.46 3.88
N LEU A 183 -0.15 3.24 4.20
CA LEU A 183 0.73 2.06 4.18
C LEU A 183 1.26 1.80 2.76
N TRP A 184 0.38 1.73 1.78
CA TRP A 184 0.72 1.30 0.42
C TRP A 184 1.34 2.37 -0.46
N GLY A 185 1.39 3.63 -0.01
CA GLY A 185 1.96 4.67 -0.86
C GLY A 185 1.03 5.07 -2.02
N THR A 186 -0.27 4.75 -1.95
CA THR A 186 -1.21 4.89 -3.08
C THR A 186 -2.63 5.13 -2.60
N ASN A 187 -3.53 5.56 -3.50
CA ASN A 187 -4.91 5.86 -3.15
C ASN A 187 -5.81 4.60 -3.21
N VAL A 188 -5.90 3.91 -2.07
CA VAL A 188 -6.60 2.61 -1.96
C VAL A 188 -8.10 2.75 -1.74
N GLY A 189 -8.60 3.97 -1.49
CA GLY A 189 -10.02 4.22 -1.25
C GLY A 189 -10.92 3.56 -2.28
N ARG A 190 -10.58 3.64 -3.57
CA ARG A 190 -11.40 3.07 -4.65
C ARG A 190 -11.44 1.55 -4.67
N LEU A 191 -10.40 0.90 -4.18
CA LEU A 191 -10.19 -0.54 -4.28
C LEU A 191 -10.72 -1.28 -3.04
N LEU A 192 -10.68 -0.61 -1.88
CA LEU A 192 -10.96 -1.22 -0.59
C LEU A 192 -12.30 -1.99 -0.56
N PRO A 193 -13.43 -1.47 -1.08
CA PRO A 193 -14.69 -2.20 -1.00
C PRO A 193 -14.80 -3.47 -1.83
N LYS A 194 -13.97 -3.63 -2.86
CA LYS A 194 -13.88 -4.87 -3.64
C LYS A 194 -12.80 -5.80 -3.13
N PHE A 195 -11.95 -5.33 -2.21
CA PHE A 195 -10.83 -6.09 -1.70
C PHE A 195 -11.31 -7.20 -0.76
N PRO A 196 -10.77 -8.44 -0.84
CA PRO A 196 -11.17 -9.52 0.06
C PRO A 196 -10.91 -9.20 1.53
N ALA A 197 -11.96 -9.31 2.36
CA ALA A 197 -11.90 -8.96 3.78
C ALA A 197 -10.84 -9.75 4.54
N ARG A 198 -10.67 -11.03 4.21
CA ARG A 198 -9.69 -11.91 4.85
C ARG A 198 -8.25 -11.48 4.57
N THR A 199 -7.95 -11.14 3.32
CA THR A 199 -6.62 -10.64 2.92
C THR A 199 -6.33 -9.29 3.57
N LEU A 200 -7.34 -8.42 3.71
CA LEU A 200 -7.22 -7.18 4.46
C LEU A 200 -6.82 -7.42 5.91
N VAL A 201 -7.56 -8.28 6.61
CA VAL A 201 -7.26 -8.60 8.01
C VAL A 201 -5.87 -9.25 8.11
N ARG A 202 -5.51 -10.15 7.20
CA ARG A 202 -4.16 -10.72 7.20
C ARG A 202 -3.08 -9.65 7.04
N CYS A 203 -3.24 -8.73 6.09
CA CYS A 203 -2.30 -7.62 5.88
C CYS A 203 -2.15 -6.76 7.13
N LEU A 204 -3.26 -6.35 7.76
CA LEU A 204 -3.23 -5.55 8.98
C LEU A 204 -2.59 -6.30 10.16
N TRP A 205 -2.79 -7.62 10.24
CA TRP A 205 -2.16 -8.47 11.24
C TRP A 205 -0.64 -8.56 11.05
N ASP A 206 -0.18 -8.80 9.83
CA ASP A 206 1.24 -8.93 9.53
C ASP A 206 2.01 -7.62 9.79
N HIS A 207 1.36 -6.47 9.59
CA HIS A 207 1.90 -5.16 9.95
C HIS A 207 1.76 -4.81 11.45
N LYS A 208 1.27 -5.74 12.28
CA LYS A 208 0.97 -5.53 13.72
C LYS A 208 0.10 -4.31 14.00
N LEU A 209 -0.86 -4.04 13.12
CA LEU A 209 -1.82 -2.94 13.28
C LEU A 209 -3.04 -3.34 14.12
N PHE A 210 -3.08 -4.58 14.62
CA PHE A 210 -4.09 -5.08 15.53
C PHE A 210 -3.61 -5.18 16.98
N GLY A 211 -4.46 -4.77 17.93
CA GLY A 211 -4.22 -4.82 19.37
C GLY A 211 -4.02 -3.44 20.03
N THR A 212 -4.37 -3.30 21.32
CA THR A 212 -4.27 -2.00 22.04
C THR A 212 -2.98 -1.81 22.83
N ARG A 213 -2.10 -2.81 22.96
CA ARG A 213 -1.00 -2.71 23.94
C ARG A 213 0.34 -3.42 23.66
N GLN A 214 0.51 -4.25 22.64
CA GLN A 214 1.69 -5.14 22.64
C GLN A 214 2.86 -4.81 21.72
N THR A 215 2.72 -3.99 20.69
CA THR A 215 3.85 -3.30 20.05
C THR A 215 3.23 -2.18 19.22
N LEU A 216 3.67 -0.93 19.38
CA LEU A 216 3.51 -0.02 18.26
C LEU A 216 4.28 -0.64 17.10
N PRO A 217 3.75 -0.62 15.86
CA PRO A 217 4.48 -1.14 14.73
C PRO A 217 5.84 -0.42 14.65
N ASP A 218 6.93 -1.20 14.51
CA ASP A 218 8.31 -0.67 14.41
C ASP A 218 8.50 -0.05 13.02
N PHE A 219 7.96 1.16 12.86
CA PHE A 219 8.21 1.96 11.68
C PHE A 219 9.57 2.60 11.75
N ARG A 220 10.35 2.38 10.70
CA ARG A 220 11.69 2.92 10.54
C ARG A 220 11.78 3.73 9.26
N ARG A 221 12.68 4.69 9.27
CA ARG A 221 13.06 5.52 8.13
C ARG A 221 14.47 5.15 7.67
N ILE A 222 14.68 5.06 6.37
CA ILE A 222 16.01 5.02 5.77
C ILE A 222 16.60 6.44 5.87
N ASP A 223 17.61 6.63 6.72
CA ASP A 223 18.07 7.98 7.11
C ASP A 223 18.66 8.79 5.94
N ALA A 224 19.34 8.10 5.03
CA ALA A 224 19.90 8.73 3.83
C ALA A 224 18.87 8.86 2.68
N GLY A 225 17.63 8.38 2.86
CA GLY A 225 16.61 8.34 1.82
C GLY A 225 16.67 7.09 0.91
N THR A 226 15.59 6.86 0.17
CA THR A 226 15.41 5.68 -0.70
C THR A 226 16.27 5.75 -1.96
N SER A 227 16.49 6.92 -2.53
CA SER A 227 17.39 7.08 -3.69
C SER A 227 18.84 6.78 -3.33
N HIS A 228 19.29 7.12 -2.12
CA HIS A 228 20.63 6.75 -1.66
C HIS A 228 20.80 5.24 -1.53
N PHE A 229 19.77 4.52 -1.06
CA PHE A 229 19.74 3.06 -1.06
C PHE A 229 19.98 2.48 -2.47
N ILE A 230 19.30 3.02 -3.48
CA ILE A 230 19.48 2.60 -4.88
C ILE A 230 20.89 2.95 -5.41
N GLN A 231 21.42 4.12 -5.05
CA GLN A 231 22.79 4.52 -5.41
C GLN A 231 23.82 3.57 -4.80
N ILE A 232 23.69 3.20 -3.52
CA ILE A 232 24.62 2.26 -2.88
C ILE A 232 24.58 0.89 -3.57
N MET A 233 23.38 0.37 -3.86
CA MET A 233 23.24 -0.93 -4.54
C MET A 233 23.90 -0.93 -5.92
N SER A 234 23.72 0.16 -6.68
CA SER A 234 24.18 0.26 -8.07
C SER A 234 25.64 0.74 -8.23
N ARG A 235 26.27 1.25 -7.15
CA ARG A 235 27.61 1.86 -7.18
C ARG A 235 28.69 1.01 -7.84
N ASN A 236 28.65 -0.30 -7.63
CA ASN A 236 29.65 -1.25 -8.12
C ASN A 236 29.15 -2.07 -9.31
N PHE A 237 28.10 -1.61 -10.00
CA PHE A 237 27.63 -2.31 -11.19
C PHE A 237 28.59 -2.08 -12.36
N PRO A 238 29.00 -3.14 -13.08
CA PRO A 238 29.90 -3.00 -14.21
C PRO A 238 29.20 -2.27 -15.36
N SER A 239 29.78 -1.15 -15.82
CA SER A 239 29.21 -0.29 -16.86
C SER A 239 28.90 -1.03 -18.18
N GLY A 240 29.68 -2.06 -18.53
CA GLY A 240 29.42 -2.88 -19.72
C GLY A 240 28.25 -3.86 -19.61
N LYS A 241 27.64 -3.99 -18.43
CA LYS A 241 26.50 -4.90 -18.16
C LYS A 241 25.21 -4.16 -17.83
N VAL A 242 25.27 -2.86 -17.54
CA VAL A 242 24.10 -2.02 -17.28
C VAL A 242 23.86 -1.13 -18.49
N HIS A 243 22.72 -1.34 -19.14
CA HIS A 243 22.29 -0.65 -20.35
C HIS A 243 21.16 0.31 -19.98
N VAL A 244 21.50 1.57 -19.70
CA VAL A 244 20.52 2.67 -19.53
C VAL A 244 20.16 3.29 -20.88
N ASN A 245 19.03 4.02 -20.96
CA ASN A 245 18.44 4.48 -22.22
C ASN A 245 18.20 3.34 -23.24
N ALA A 246 18.10 2.10 -22.76
CA ALA A 246 17.99 0.90 -23.57
C ALA A 246 16.61 0.26 -23.38
N SER A 247 15.58 0.94 -23.90
CA SER A 247 14.21 0.45 -23.83
C SER A 247 14.07 -0.86 -24.61
N VAL A 248 13.63 -1.92 -23.94
CA VAL A 248 13.36 -3.21 -24.59
C VAL A 248 12.06 -3.12 -25.39
N ARG A 249 12.15 -3.37 -26.69
CA ARG A 249 11.00 -3.31 -27.60
C ARG A 249 10.31 -4.66 -27.75
N LYS A 250 11.09 -5.73 -27.88
CA LYS A 250 10.56 -7.06 -28.19
C LYS A 250 11.47 -8.15 -27.66
N ILE A 251 10.89 -9.26 -27.22
CA ILE A 251 11.62 -10.49 -26.93
C ILE A 251 11.04 -11.62 -27.78
N LEU A 252 11.90 -12.23 -28.59
CA LEU A 252 11.58 -13.31 -29.51
C LEU A 252 12.24 -14.60 -29.04
N ARG A 253 11.49 -15.68 -28.96
CA ARG A 253 12.08 -16.98 -28.66
C ARG A 253 12.69 -17.56 -29.93
N VAL A 254 14.02 -17.69 -29.97
CA VAL A 254 14.76 -18.23 -31.13
C VAL A 254 14.86 -19.76 -31.03
N SER A 255 15.02 -20.29 -29.82
CA SER A 255 15.09 -21.74 -29.59
C SER A 255 14.46 -22.13 -28.24
N LYS A 256 14.44 -23.43 -27.91
CA LYS A 256 13.97 -23.90 -26.60
C LYS A 256 14.76 -23.28 -25.44
N LYS A 257 16.04 -22.95 -25.65
CA LYS A 257 16.97 -22.49 -24.61
C LYS A 257 17.37 -21.02 -24.74
N GLN A 258 16.97 -20.32 -25.81
CA GLN A 258 17.49 -18.99 -26.10
C GLN A 258 16.40 -18.05 -26.61
N SER A 259 16.44 -16.82 -26.10
CA SER A 259 15.61 -15.70 -26.52
C SER A 259 16.48 -14.57 -27.08
N CYS A 260 16.02 -13.94 -28.16
CA CYS A 260 16.59 -12.71 -28.72
C CYS A 260 15.82 -11.52 -28.13
N LEU A 261 16.55 -10.63 -27.48
CA LEU A 261 16.08 -9.35 -26.96
C LEU A 261 16.45 -8.26 -27.96
N ILE A 262 15.44 -7.47 -28.35
CA ILE A 262 15.57 -6.37 -29.28
C ILE A 262 15.20 -5.08 -28.56
N THR A 263 16.14 -4.14 -28.53
CA THR A 263 15.97 -2.80 -27.93
C THR A 263 15.41 -1.81 -28.97
N ALA A 264 14.98 -0.64 -28.51
CA ALA A 264 14.32 0.37 -29.34
C ALA A 264 15.24 0.98 -30.41
N ASP A 265 16.54 1.04 -30.16
CA ASP A 265 17.58 1.49 -31.10
C ASP A 265 17.98 0.42 -32.13
N GLY A 266 17.44 -0.79 -32.01
CA GLY A 266 17.68 -1.91 -32.92
C GLY A 266 18.80 -2.86 -32.48
N MET A 267 19.40 -2.68 -31.30
CA MET A 267 20.40 -3.62 -30.80
C MET A 267 19.76 -4.98 -30.46
N GLU A 268 20.33 -6.04 -31.02
CA GLU A 268 19.90 -7.43 -30.80
C GLU A 268 20.90 -8.18 -29.92
N MET A 269 20.41 -8.82 -28.87
CA MET A 269 21.22 -9.64 -27.97
C MET A 269 20.52 -10.93 -27.60
N HIS A 270 21.29 -12.01 -27.46
CA HIS A 270 20.78 -13.34 -27.15
C HIS A 270 21.03 -13.70 -25.69
N PHE A 271 20.00 -14.26 -25.04
CA PHE A 271 19.99 -14.63 -23.63
C PHE A 271 19.33 -15.99 -23.42
N ASP A 272 19.82 -16.74 -22.44
CA ASP A 272 19.26 -18.04 -22.05
C ASP A 272 18.09 -17.87 -21.08
N HIS A 273 18.11 -16.78 -20.29
CA HIS A 273 17.10 -16.47 -19.30
C HIS A 273 16.74 -14.98 -19.31
N ILE A 274 15.46 -14.67 -19.20
CA ILE A 274 14.94 -13.30 -19.12
C ILE A 274 14.21 -13.14 -17.79
N VAL A 275 14.60 -12.13 -17.02
CA VAL A 275 13.90 -11.66 -15.83
C VAL A 275 13.15 -10.39 -16.19
N PHE A 276 11.83 -10.42 -16.15
CA PHE A 276 11.01 -9.22 -16.26
C PHE A 276 10.88 -8.58 -14.88
N ALA A 277 11.44 -7.39 -14.72
CA ALA A 277 11.35 -6.52 -13.55
C ALA A 277 10.49 -5.25 -13.83
N VAL A 278 9.51 -5.39 -14.74
CA VAL A 278 8.59 -4.34 -15.21
C VAL A 278 7.14 -4.74 -14.96
N ASP A 279 6.22 -3.79 -15.11
CA ASP A 279 4.80 -4.05 -14.90
C ASP A 279 4.18 -4.99 -15.96
N ASN A 280 2.95 -5.42 -15.68
CA ASN A 280 2.21 -6.35 -16.52
C ASN A 280 1.91 -5.81 -17.93
N HIS A 281 1.72 -4.50 -18.10
CA HIS A 281 1.48 -3.89 -19.41
C HIS A 281 2.76 -3.95 -20.25
N GLU A 282 3.90 -3.64 -19.65
CA GLU A 282 5.20 -3.73 -20.32
C GLU A 282 5.57 -5.17 -20.69
N ILE A 283 5.33 -6.15 -19.82
CA ILE A 283 5.52 -7.58 -20.15
C ILE A 283 4.70 -7.96 -21.39
N ARG A 284 3.41 -7.57 -21.41
CA ARG A 284 2.50 -7.87 -22.53
C ARG A 284 2.92 -7.15 -23.81
N ARG A 285 3.41 -5.92 -23.72
CA ARG A 285 3.93 -5.15 -24.85
C ARG A 285 5.17 -5.81 -25.45
N ILE A 286 6.11 -6.24 -24.62
CA ILE A 286 7.40 -6.81 -25.03
C ILE A 286 7.24 -8.23 -25.62
N LEU A 287 6.46 -9.08 -24.96
CA LEU A 287 6.25 -10.46 -25.41
C LEU A 287 5.19 -10.55 -26.52
N GLY A 288 4.16 -9.71 -26.49
CA GLY A 288 3.11 -9.66 -27.52
C GLY A 288 2.50 -11.04 -27.80
N ALA A 289 2.61 -11.47 -29.07
CA ALA A 289 2.10 -12.77 -29.51
C ALA A 289 2.88 -13.99 -28.97
N ASN A 290 4.06 -13.79 -28.35
CA ASN A 290 4.88 -14.88 -27.80
C ASN A 290 4.44 -15.34 -26.40
N LEU A 291 3.49 -14.64 -25.79
CA LEU A 291 2.86 -15.08 -24.53
C LEU A 291 2.09 -16.38 -24.76
N ASP A 292 2.40 -17.37 -23.92
CA ASP A 292 1.56 -18.56 -23.81
C ASP A 292 0.18 -18.22 -23.23
N ILE A 293 -0.79 -19.12 -23.39
CA ILE A 293 -2.16 -18.92 -22.91
C ILE A 293 -2.16 -18.72 -21.38
N GLU A 294 -1.45 -19.57 -20.63
CA GLU A 294 -1.40 -19.51 -19.17
C GLU A 294 -0.68 -18.24 -18.69
N GLU A 295 0.45 -17.90 -19.33
CA GLU A 295 1.17 -16.64 -19.09
C GLU A 295 0.28 -15.42 -19.32
N ARG A 296 -0.49 -15.42 -20.41
CA ARG A 296 -1.37 -14.31 -20.76
C ARG A 296 -2.46 -14.11 -19.71
N GLU A 297 -3.11 -15.18 -19.28
CA GLU A 297 -4.18 -15.12 -18.27
C GLU A 297 -3.66 -14.59 -16.93
N ILE A 298 -2.53 -15.13 -16.46
CA ILE A 298 -1.92 -14.73 -15.19
C ILE A 298 -1.43 -13.27 -15.27
N ILE A 299 -0.64 -12.91 -16.29
CA ILE A 299 -0.09 -11.56 -16.43
C ILE A 299 -1.21 -10.51 -16.60
N GLN A 300 -2.30 -10.85 -17.29
CA GLN A 300 -3.44 -9.95 -17.41
C GLN A 300 -4.19 -9.75 -16.08
N GLY A 301 -4.22 -10.76 -15.20
CA GLY A 301 -4.83 -10.67 -13.87
C GLY A 301 -4.02 -9.81 -12.88
N LEU A 302 -2.71 -9.67 -13.09
CA LEU A 302 -1.81 -8.84 -12.30
C LEU A 302 -1.97 -7.36 -12.63
N ARG A 303 -3.08 -6.77 -12.18
CA ARG A 303 -3.48 -5.41 -12.54
C ARG A 303 -2.59 -4.36 -11.89
N THR A 304 -2.51 -3.23 -12.57
CA THR A 304 -1.80 -2.04 -12.11
C THR A 304 -2.67 -0.80 -12.34
N ALA A 305 -2.42 0.24 -11.55
CA ALA A 305 -3.09 1.52 -11.62
C ALA A 305 -2.05 2.63 -11.77
N THR A 306 -2.34 3.61 -12.62
CA THR A 306 -1.53 4.81 -12.75
C THR A 306 -1.91 5.85 -11.71
N ASN A 307 -0.89 6.42 -11.06
CA ASN A 307 -1.02 7.47 -10.06
C ASN A 307 -0.13 8.64 -10.43
N ILE A 308 -0.67 9.86 -10.32
CA ILE A 308 0.08 11.09 -10.53
C ILE A 308 0.54 11.59 -9.16
N ALA A 309 1.86 11.76 -9.00
CA ALA A 309 2.47 12.36 -7.82
C ALA A 309 2.93 13.78 -8.17
N VAL A 310 2.56 14.76 -7.35
CA VAL A 310 2.99 16.15 -7.53
C VAL A 310 3.71 16.62 -6.28
N LEU A 311 4.99 16.99 -6.41
CA LEU A 311 5.73 17.70 -5.38
C LEU A 311 5.37 19.19 -5.44
N HIS A 312 4.94 19.77 -4.33
CA HIS A 312 4.58 21.18 -4.25
C HIS A 312 4.80 21.79 -2.86
N SER A 313 4.82 23.11 -2.82
CA SER A 313 4.76 23.94 -1.60
C SER A 313 3.44 24.71 -1.47
N ASP A 314 2.41 24.33 -2.23
CA ASP A 314 1.14 25.04 -2.26
C ASP A 314 0.41 24.99 -0.90
N PRO A 315 0.19 26.13 -0.23
CA PRO A 315 -0.49 26.17 1.06
C PRO A 315 -1.99 25.85 0.97
N LEU A 316 -2.61 25.93 -0.21
CA LEU A 316 -4.05 25.64 -0.38
C LEU A 316 -4.35 24.14 -0.34
N LEU A 317 -3.37 23.30 -0.68
CA LEU A 317 -3.47 21.85 -0.57
C LEU A 317 -2.97 21.31 0.78
N ALA A 318 -2.46 22.20 1.63
CA ALA A 318 -2.03 21.91 2.99
C ALA A 318 -3.20 22.14 3.98
N PRO A 319 -3.67 21.13 4.73
CA PRO A 319 -4.62 21.36 5.81
C PRO A 319 -3.92 22.08 6.97
N ASN A 320 -4.45 23.25 7.32
CA ASN A 320 -4.24 24.04 8.54
C ASN A 320 -2.78 24.30 8.99
N ILE A 321 -2.38 25.57 8.96
CA ILE A 321 -0.99 26.07 9.06
C ILE A 321 -0.35 25.92 10.45
N ASP A 322 -1.14 25.67 11.49
CA ASP A 322 -0.76 25.88 12.90
C ASP A 322 -0.55 24.60 13.75
N ARG A 323 -0.76 23.39 13.21
CA ARG A 323 -0.59 22.14 13.97
C ARG A 323 0.53 21.26 13.41
N SER A 324 1.12 20.44 14.29
CA SER A 324 2.04 19.37 13.89
C SER A 324 1.30 18.37 12.99
N TRP A 325 1.44 18.52 11.67
CA TRP A 325 0.78 17.69 10.68
C TRP A 325 1.30 16.24 10.78
N PRO A 326 0.43 15.20 10.83
CA PRO A 326 0.87 13.83 10.61
C PRO A 326 1.67 13.63 9.32
N ALA A 327 2.42 12.54 9.23
CA ALA A 327 3.25 12.25 8.07
C ALA A 327 2.46 12.13 6.76
N SER A 328 1.19 11.70 6.85
CA SER A 328 0.30 11.48 5.71
C SER A 328 -1.11 12.01 6.00
N ASN A 329 -1.74 12.65 5.02
CA ASN A 329 -3.12 13.13 5.11
C ASN A 329 -3.96 12.67 3.91
N TYR A 330 -5.05 11.97 4.21
CA TYR A 330 -5.98 11.44 3.23
C TYR A 330 -7.21 12.35 3.11
N ILE A 331 -7.42 12.95 1.95
CA ILE A 331 -8.52 13.88 1.68
C ILE A 331 -9.60 13.16 0.87
N ILE A 332 -10.85 13.24 1.32
CA ILE A 332 -12.01 12.63 0.69
C ILE A 332 -12.91 13.74 0.15
N ALA A 333 -13.34 13.62 -1.10
CA ALA A 333 -14.29 14.57 -1.67
C ALA A 333 -15.60 14.57 -0.87
N SER A 334 -16.14 15.76 -0.62
CA SER A 334 -17.45 15.93 -0.01
C SER A 334 -18.55 15.37 -0.93
N THR A 335 -19.64 14.89 -0.33
CA THR A 335 -20.78 14.22 -1.02
C THR A 335 -21.46 15.07 -2.10
N SER A 336 -21.24 16.38 -2.13
CA SER A 336 -21.79 17.31 -3.11
C SER A 336 -21.23 17.14 -4.53
N HIS A 337 -20.09 16.45 -4.70
CA HIS A 337 -19.41 16.34 -6.01
C HIS A 337 -19.63 15.01 -6.75
N THR A 338 -20.41 14.06 -6.22
CA THR A 338 -20.56 12.72 -6.82
C THR A 338 -21.98 12.14 -6.84
N GLN A 339 -23.02 12.97 -6.79
CA GLN A 339 -24.41 12.47 -6.89
C GLN A 339 -25.10 12.94 -8.19
N HIS A 340 -24.73 12.30 -9.30
CA HIS A 340 -25.60 12.19 -10.47
C HIS A 340 -25.79 10.71 -10.80
N GLY A 341 -26.57 10.02 -9.97
CA GLY A 341 -27.02 8.65 -10.20
C GLY A 341 -28.11 8.30 -9.20
N PRO A 342 -29.17 7.57 -9.59
CA PRO A 342 -30.23 7.18 -8.68
C PRO A 342 -29.66 6.31 -7.53
N PRO A 343 -30.22 6.39 -6.31
CA PRO A 343 -29.79 5.61 -5.16
C PRO A 343 -30.31 4.17 -5.30
N ASP A 344 -29.79 3.43 -6.27
CA ASP A 344 -30.22 2.06 -6.51
C ASP A 344 -29.34 1.10 -5.68
N SER A 345 -29.97 0.53 -4.66
CA SER A 345 -29.44 -0.46 -3.71
C SER A 345 -28.56 0.09 -2.57
N PRO A 346 -28.86 -0.26 -1.30
CA PRO A 346 -28.02 0.13 -0.18
C PRO A 346 -26.60 -0.47 -0.26
N LEU A 347 -26.38 -1.50 -1.10
CA LEU A 347 -25.09 -2.14 -1.48
C LEU A 347 -24.27 -1.37 -2.53
N ALA A 348 -24.84 -0.37 -3.21
CA ALA A 348 -24.10 0.45 -4.17
C ALA A 348 -23.24 1.48 -3.45
N TRP A 349 -22.08 1.06 -2.93
CA TRP A 349 -21.06 1.98 -2.48
C TRP A 349 -20.27 2.49 -3.69
N THR A 350 -20.43 3.77 -4.02
CA THR A 350 -19.58 4.44 -5.01
C THR A 350 -18.35 5.00 -4.32
N PRO A 351 -17.13 4.58 -4.70
CA PRO A 351 -15.93 5.14 -4.11
C PRO A 351 -15.86 6.63 -4.37
N ARG A 352 -15.77 7.40 -3.28
CA ARG A 352 -15.53 8.83 -3.39
C ARG A 352 -14.16 9.05 -3.99
N LYS A 353 -14.04 10.11 -4.79
CA LYS A 353 -12.72 10.58 -5.18
C LYS A 353 -11.95 10.95 -3.90
N SER A 354 -10.68 10.59 -3.87
CA SER A 354 -9.78 10.80 -2.74
C SER A 354 -8.43 11.30 -3.26
N SER A 355 -7.64 11.87 -2.38
CA SER A 355 -6.25 12.26 -2.63
C SER A 355 -5.44 12.02 -1.36
N LEU A 356 -4.15 11.72 -1.51
CA LEU A 356 -3.25 11.45 -0.39
C LEU A 356 -2.06 12.40 -0.46
N THR A 357 -1.80 13.14 0.61
CA THR A 357 -0.69 14.09 0.69
C THR A 357 0.30 13.65 1.75
N TYR A 358 1.57 13.56 1.38
CA TYR A 358 2.70 13.29 2.27
C TYR A 358 3.37 14.59 2.70
N ASN A 359 3.69 14.69 3.98
CA ASN A 359 4.58 15.72 4.50
C ASN A 359 6.04 15.25 4.35
N VAL A 360 6.70 15.75 3.30
CA VAL A 360 8.07 15.37 2.97
C VAL A 360 9.04 15.79 4.08
N ASN A 361 8.85 16.98 4.67
CA ASN A 361 9.69 17.46 5.75
C ASN A 361 9.71 16.48 6.93
N SER A 362 8.53 16.00 7.34
CA SER A 362 8.40 15.04 8.43
C SER A 362 8.99 13.66 8.07
N LEU A 363 8.69 13.16 6.86
CA LEU A 363 9.13 11.84 6.42
C LEU A 363 10.64 11.74 6.16
N GLN A 364 11.29 12.82 5.71
CA GLN A 364 12.71 12.85 5.33
C GLN A 364 13.59 13.67 6.29
N ASP A 365 13.05 14.15 7.41
CA ASP A 365 13.75 15.03 8.36
C ASP A 365 14.23 16.37 7.76
N ILE A 366 13.57 16.86 6.71
CA ILE A 366 13.99 18.08 6.02
C ILE A 366 13.53 19.30 6.83
N PRO A 367 14.43 20.15 7.35
CA PRO A 367 14.04 21.28 8.20
C PRO A 367 13.21 22.30 7.43
N THR A 368 11.96 22.51 7.83
CA THR A 368 11.04 23.47 7.20
C THR A 368 11.56 24.91 7.23
N CYS A 369 12.36 25.27 8.25
CA CYS A 369 12.99 26.59 8.33
C CYS A 369 14.04 26.84 7.24
N LEU A 370 14.54 25.78 6.58
CA LEU A 370 15.55 25.87 5.53
C LEU A 370 14.99 25.69 4.12
N PHE A 371 13.95 24.88 3.95
CA PHE A 371 13.47 24.43 2.63
C PHE A 371 11.99 24.66 2.38
N ASP A 372 11.36 25.55 3.16
CA ASP A 372 9.91 25.74 3.17
C ASP A 372 9.18 24.40 3.46
N ARG A 373 7.85 24.41 3.32
CA ARG A 373 7.00 23.24 3.44
C ARG A 373 6.94 22.51 2.11
N LEU A 374 7.21 21.21 2.15
CA LEU A 374 7.28 20.33 0.98
C LEU A 374 6.28 19.20 1.13
N TYR A 375 5.45 19.04 0.10
CA TYR A 375 4.38 18.06 0.06
C TYR A 375 4.41 17.27 -1.23
N ILE A 376 4.17 15.96 -1.14
CA ILE A 376 3.87 15.15 -2.33
C ILE A 376 2.41 14.76 -2.25
N THR A 377 1.60 15.25 -3.19
CA THR A 377 0.19 14.90 -3.29
C THR A 377 -0.05 13.93 -4.44
N LEU A 378 -0.65 12.79 -4.11
CA LEU A 378 -1.08 11.77 -5.04
C LEU A 378 -2.50 12.04 -5.52
N ASN A 379 -2.67 12.06 -6.85
CA ASN A 379 -3.93 12.28 -7.54
C ASN A 379 -4.71 13.49 -6.97
N PRO A 380 -4.12 14.70 -6.97
CA PRO A 380 -4.75 15.88 -6.40
C PRO A 380 -6.10 16.16 -7.09
N PHE A 381 -7.12 16.53 -6.31
CA PHE A 381 -8.43 16.90 -6.86
C PHE A 381 -8.37 18.10 -7.81
N THR A 382 -7.53 19.04 -7.42
CA THR A 382 -7.21 20.27 -8.12
C THR A 382 -5.70 20.37 -8.15
N PRO A 383 -5.09 20.57 -9.33
CA PRO A 383 -3.65 20.67 -9.42
C PRO A 383 -3.15 21.83 -8.55
N PRO A 384 -1.97 21.70 -7.89
CA PRO A 384 -1.37 22.82 -7.18
C PRO A 384 -1.13 23.97 -8.14
N HIS A 385 -1.14 25.18 -7.61
CA HIS A 385 -0.83 26.37 -8.40
C HIS A 385 0.57 26.21 -9.04
N PRO A 386 0.75 26.47 -10.35
CA PRO A 386 1.99 26.18 -11.07
C PRO A 386 3.25 26.78 -10.44
N ARG A 387 3.14 27.96 -9.82
CA ARG A 387 4.24 28.60 -9.08
C ARG A 387 4.78 27.79 -7.89
N PHE A 388 3.95 26.92 -7.31
CA PHE A 388 4.30 26.11 -6.16
C PHE A 388 4.52 24.63 -6.52
N ALA A 389 4.36 24.24 -7.78
CA ALA A 389 4.61 22.88 -8.25
C ALA A 389 6.08 22.74 -8.65
N HIS A 390 6.78 21.78 -8.05
CA HIS A 390 8.22 21.57 -8.23
C HIS A 390 8.54 20.34 -9.10
N GLY A 391 7.63 19.36 -9.14
CA GLY A 391 7.79 18.15 -9.95
C GLY A 391 6.48 17.38 -10.10
N VAL A 392 6.31 16.73 -11.24
CA VAL A 392 5.16 15.88 -11.54
C VAL A 392 5.67 14.57 -12.10
N TRP A 393 5.23 13.47 -11.50
CA TRP A 393 5.56 12.12 -11.93
C TRP A 393 4.29 11.31 -12.14
N GLU A 394 4.32 10.43 -13.12
CA GLU A 394 3.32 9.39 -13.32
C GLU A 394 3.95 8.05 -12.95
N PHE A 395 3.34 7.34 -12.01
CA PHE A 395 3.81 6.05 -11.53
C PHE A 395 2.77 4.97 -11.74
N THR A 396 3.24 3.76 -12.03
CA THR A 396 2.42 2.55 -12.10
C THR A 396 2.56 1.78 -10.80
N ASP A 397 1.45 1.63 -10.05
CA ASP A 397 1.39 0.87 -8.80
C ASP A 397 0.55 -0.40 -8.96
N PRO A 398 0.85 -1.48 -8.21
CA PRO A 398 0.03 -2.68 -8.22
C PRO A 398 -1.39 -2.40 -7.71
N GLU A 399 -2.39 -2.89 -8.42
CA GLU A 399 -3.79 -2.80 -8.00
C GLU A 399 -4.14 -4.01 -7.13
N LEU A 400 -4.44 -3.78 -5.85
CA LEU A 400 -4.90 -4.84 -4.94
C LEU A 400 -6.36 -5.18 -5.21
N SER A 401 -6.57 -6.17 -6.08
CA SER A 401 -7.88 -6.69 -6.45
C SER A 401 -7.97 -8.20 -6.26
N THR A 402 -9.18 -8.75 -6.15
CA THR A 402 -9.38 -10.21 -6.11
C THR A 402 -8.76 -10.90 -7.33
N ALA A 403 -8.86 -10.27 -8.51
CA ALA A 403 -8.25 -10.80 -9.74
C ALA A 403 -6.71 -10.87 -9.63
N THR A 404 -6.10 -9.86 -9.02
CA THR A 404 -4.65 -9.80 -8.80
C THR A 404 -4.20 -10.82 -7.78
N LEU A 405 -4.93 -11.01 -6.68
CA LEU A 405 -4.62 -12.05 -5.70
C LEU A 405 -4.72 -13.46 -6.32
N VAL A 406 -5.77 -13.74 -7.11
CA VAL A 406 -5.89 -15.02 -7.83
C VAL A 406 -4.71 -15.21 -8.79
N ALA A 407 -4.37 -14.20 -9.58
CA ALA A 407 -3.24 -14.26 -10.48
C ALA A 407 -1.89 -14.44 -9.75
N GLN A 408 -1.71 -13.80 -8.60
CA GLN A 408 -0.54 -14.00 -7.74
C GLN A 408 -0.43 -15.46 -7.28
N SER A 409 -1.52 -16.09 -6.84
CA SER A 409 -1.51 -17.49 -6.41
C SER A 409 -1.16 -18.47 -7.54
N HIS A 410 -1.47 -18.11 -8.79
CA HIS A 410 -1.13 -18.89 -9.98
C HIS A 410 0.24 -18.55 -10.56
N LEU A 411 0.89 -17.47 -10.11
CA LEU A 411 2.20 -17.04 -10.61
C LEU A 411 3.27 -18.16 -10.59
N PRO A 412 3.36 -19.03 -9.55
CA PRO A 412 4.34 -20.11 -9.54
C PRO A 412 4.25 -21.08 -10.73
N LEU A 413 3.09 -21.16 -11.40
CA LEU A 413 2.89 -22.02 -12.57
C LEU A 413 3.78 -21.60 -13.76
N ILE A 414 3.99 -20.29 -13.92
CA ILE A 414 4.76 -19.71 -15.04
C ILE A 414 6.20 -19.33 -14.68
N GLN A 415 6.54 -19.30 -13.38
CA GLN A 415 7.88 -18.92 -12.93
C GLN A 415 8.96 -19.92 -13.36
N ASN A 416 10.10 -19.39 -13.82
CA ASN A 416 11.24 -20.16 -14.31
C ASN A 416 10.87 -21.17 -15.42
N ARG A 417 9.76 -20.94 -16.12
CA ARG A 417 9.36 -21.71 -17.29
C ARG A 417 9.83 -21.00 -18.54
N ARG A 418 10.22 -21.78 -19.56
CA ARG A 418 10.66 -21.27 -20.87
C ARG A 418 11.86 -20.30 -20.80
N GLY A 419 12.62 -20.30 -19.70
CA GLY A 419 13.69 -19.33 -19.46
C GLY A 419 13.18 -17.93 -19.12
N LEU A 420 11.97 -17.81 -18.58
CA LEU A 420 11.35 -16.55 -18.19
C LEU A 420 11.11 -16.52 -16.67
N SER A 421 11.30 -15.37 -16.05
CA SER A 421 10.92 -15.11 -14.66
C SER A 421 10.28 -13.74 -14.57
N TYR A 422 9.27 -13.62 -13.72
CA TYR A 422 8.47 -12.41 -13.61
C TYR A 422 8.55 -11.88 -12.19
N GLY A 423 9.07 -10.68 -12.02
CA GLY A 423 9.26 -10.05 -10.73
C GLY A 423 8.78 -8.61 -10.74
N PHE A 424 8.01 -8.22 -9.75
CA PHE A 424 7.57 -6.85 -9.55
C PHE A 424 6.96 -6.71 -8.15
N ARG A 425 6.57 -5.50 -7.76
CA ARG A 425 5.83 -5.24 -6.51
C ARG A 425 4.54 -6.07 -6.39
N TRP A 426 3.90 -6.42 -7.51
CA TRP A 426 2.70 -7.28 -7.51
C TRP A 426 3.00 -8.73 -7.15
N THR A 427 4.25 -9.17 -6.96
CA THR A 427 4.53 -10.55 -6.49
C THR A 427 4.24 -10.76 -5.00
N GLY A 428 4.02 -9.68 -4.26
CA GLY A 428 3.55 -9.74 -2.89
C GLY A 428 2.48 -8.70 -2.63
N ARG A 429 2.63 -7.91 -1.57
CA ARG A 429 1.60 -6.96 -1.11
C ARG A 429 1.71 -5.58 -1.75
N GLY A 430 2.70 -5.32 -2.58
CA GLY A 430 2.86 -4.04 -3.27
C GLY A 430 3.73 -3.02 -2.53
N PHE A 431 4.49 -3.39 -1.51
CA PHE A 431 5.45 -2.54 -0.80
C PHE A 431 6.84 -2.56 -1.45
N LEU A 432 7.75 -1.74 -0.91
CA LEU A 432 9.17 -1.78 -1.26
C LEU A 432 9.80 -3.13 -0.92
N GLU A 433 9.42 -3.73 0.20
CA GLU A 433 9.80 -5.09 0.57
C GLU A 433 9.52 -6.09 -0.56
N ASP A 434 8.31 -6.06 -1.12
CA ASP A 434 7.93 -7.02 -2.16
C ASP A 434 8.76 -6.84 -3.44
N ALA A 435 9.20 -5.61 -3.75
CA ALA A 435 10.13 -5.38 -4.85
C ALA A 435 11.49 -6.04 -4.59
N VAL A 436 12.04 -5.89 -3.38
CA VAL A 436 13.32 -6.48 -2.95
C VAL A 436 13.21 -8.00 -2.91
N THR A 437 12.22 -8.53 -2.21
CA THR A 437 11.97 -9.97 -2.06
C THR A 437 11.79 -10.65 -3.40
N SER A 438 11.06 -10.04 -4.34
CA SER A 438 10.90 -10.57 -5.70
C SER A 438 12.23 -10.73 -6.43
N GLY A 439 13.09 -9.72 -6.35
CA GLY A 439 14.41 -9.74 -7.00
C GLY A 439 15.35 -10.79 -6.39
N LEU A 440 15.35 -10.88 -5.05
CA LEU A 440 16.10 -11.90 -4.31
C LEU A 440 15.59 -13.31 -4.62
N GLN A 441 14.28 -13.51 -4.62
CA GLN A 441 13.65 -14.80 -4.90
C GLN A 441 14.06 -15.33 -6.27
N ILE A 442 13.95 -14.49 -7.31
CA ILE A 442 14.34 -14.90 -8.67
C ILE A 442 15.84 -15.21 -8.73
N ALA A 443 16.69 -14.38 -8.13
CA ALA A 443 18.12 -14.59 -8.11
C ALA A 443 18.50 -15.91 -7.42
N VAL A 444 17.93 -16.18 -6.24
CA VAL A 444 18.26 -17.36 -5.41
C VAL A 444 17.59 -18.62 -5.95
N GLU A 445 16.27 -18.63 -6.14
CA GLU A 445 15.51 -19.84 -6.49
C GLU A 445 15.65 -20.24 -7.95
N HIS A 446 15.69 -19.28 -8.89
CA HIS A 446 15.71 -19.60 -10.32
C HIS A 446 17.13 -19.67 -10.91
N LEU A 447 18.05 -18.90 -10.33
CA LEU A 447 19.41 -18.69 -10.84
C LEU A 447 20.50 -19.07 -9.82
N GLY A 448 20.15 -19.59 -8.64
CA GLY A 448 21.12 -20.17 -7.71
C GLY A 448 22.11 -19.16 -7.10
N ALA A 449 21.72 -17.88 -7.01
CA ALA A 449 22.51 -16.87 -6.31
C ALA A 449 22.66 -17.20 -4.82
N SER A 450 23.81 -16.82 -4.25
CA SER A 450 24.03 -16.86 -2.80
C SER A 450 24.06 -15.43 -2.27
N VAL A 451 23.27 -15.17 -1.24
CA VAL A 451 23.17 -13.86 -0.58
C VAL A 451 23.58 -13.98 0.89
N PRO A 452 24.10 -12.91 1.53
CA PRO A 452 24.74 -12.99 2.84
C PRO A 452 23.76 -13.12 4.03
N PHE A 453 22.47 -13.29 3.77
CA PHE A 453 21.42 -13.45 4.76
C PHE A 453 20.33 -14.39 4.24
N GLU A 454 19.54 -14.95 5.14
CA GLU A 454 18.42 -15.82 4.76
C GLU A 454 17.27 -14.98 4.18
N VAL A 455 16.82 -15.33 2.98
CA VAL A 455 15.68 -14.66 2.33
C VAL A 455 14.38 -15.22 2.90
N GLN A 456 13.55 -14.34 3.44
CA GLN A 456 12.26 -14.69 4.02
C GLN A 456 11.15 -14.47 3.00
N TYR A 457 10.48 -15.53 2.58
CA TYR A 457 9.35 -15.41 1.66
C TYR A 457 8.05 -15.20 2.43
N HIS A 458 7.29 -14.18 2.06
CA HIS A 458 5.97 -14.00 2.61
C HIS A 458 5.05 -15.14 2.14
N PRO A 459 4.22 -15.72 3.03
CA PRO A 459 3.25 -16.71 2.62
C PRO A 459 2.28 -16.08 1.61
N ASP A 460 1.82 -16.87 0.64
CA ASP A 460 0.80 -16.44 -0.31
C ASP A 460 -0.41 -15.92 0.49
N PRO A 461 -0.88 -14.67 0.23
CA PRO A 461 -2.01 -14.09 0.93
C PRO A 461 -3.29 -14.93 0.89
N LEU A 462 -3.37 -15.88 -0.05
CA LEU A 462 -4.47 -16.82 -0.23
C LEU A 462 -4.15 -18.25 0.23
N ASP A 463 -2.89 -18.61 0.51
CA ASP A 463 -2.53 -19.97 0.93
C ASP A 463 -2.92 -20.21 2.40
N LEU A 464 -4.03 -20.91 2.53
CA LEU A 464 -4.67 -21.32 3.79
C LEU A 464 -3.87 -22.40 4.54
N SER A 465 -2.97 -23.11 3.87
CA SER A 465 -2.31 -24.30 4.40
C SER A 465 -1.03 -24.00 5.19
N LYS A 466 -0.35 -22.89 4.86
CA LYS A 466 0.93 -22.48 5.46
C LYS A 466 0.82 -21.35 6.48
N SER A 467 -0.36 -20.79 6.67
CA SER A 467 -0.57 -19.74 7.67
C SER A 467 -0.46 -20.35 9.07
N PRO A 468 0.50 -19.94 9.92
CA PRO A 468 0.58 -20.44 11.29
C PRO A 468 -0.76 -20.19 11.98
N ALA A 469 -1.30 -21.23 12.61
CA ALA A 469 -2.51 -21.11 13.39
C ALA A 469 -2.31 -19.96 14.39
N LEU A 470 -3.18 -18.96 14.30
CA LEU A 470 -3.12 -17.83 15.21
C LEU A 470 -3.53 -18.34 16.59
N GLU A 471 -2.57 -18.67 17.44
CA GLU A 471 -2.82 -19.01 18.83
C GLU A 471 -3.04 -17.71 19.60
N LEU A 472 -4.31 -17.40 19.85
CA LEU A 472 -4.69 -16.30 20.71
C LEU A 472 -4.48 -16.72 22.17
N GLY A 473 -3.87 -15.84 22.96
CA GLY A 473 -3.74 -16.06 24.39
C GLY A 473 -5.09 -15.96 25.12
N LEU A 474 -5.13 -16.50 26.34
CA LEU A 474 -6.30 -16.43 27.23
C LEU A 474 -6.80 -15.00 27.45
N LYS A 475 -5.88 -14.03 27.49
CA LYS A 475 -6.19 -12.61 27.68
C LYS A 475 -6.93 -12.03 26.48
N GLU A 476 -6.48 -12.34 25.27
CA GLU A 476 -7.09 -11.90 24.02
C GLU A 476 -8.50 -12.50 23.89
N HIS A 477 -8.66 -13.76 24.26
CA HIS A 477 -9.99 -14.40 24.34
C HIS A 477 -10.91 -13.69 25.33
N LEU A 478 -10.44 -13.37 26.54
CA LEU A 478 -11.24 -12.66 27.55
C LEU A 478 -11.67 -11.27 27.04
N ILE A 479 -10.75 -10.49 26.48
CA ILE A 479 -11.05 -9.16 25.93
C ILE A 479 -12.11 -9.26 24.84
N ARG A 480 -11.98 -10.23 23.94
CA ARG A 480 -12.95 -10.46 22.86
C ARG A 480 -14.33 -10.83 23.40
N THR A 481 -14.42 -11.73 24.37
CA THR A 481 -15.70 -12.10 24.99
C THR A 481 -16.37 -10.87 25.60
N VAL A 482 -15.62 -10.04 26.33
CA VAL A 482 -16.14 -8.78 26.90
C VAL A 482 -16.61 -7.83 25.80
N LEU A 483 -15.84 -7.64 24.72
CA LEU A 483 -16.23 -6.78 23.61
C LEU A 483 -17.48 -7.29 22.88
N CYS A 484 -17.62 -8.60 22.69
CA CYS A 484 -18.81 -9.22 22.13
C CYS A 484 -20.04 -8.98 23.02
N LEU A 485 -19.92 -9.17 24.34
CA LEU A 485 -21.00 -8.88 25.28
C LEU A 485 -21.41 -7.40 25.20
N ILE A 486 -20.45 -6.47 25.20
CA ILE A 486 -20.72 -5.03 25.07
C ILE A 486 -21.46 -4.75 23.75
N ARG A 487 -21.05 -5.34 22.64
CA ARG A 487 -21.70 -5.17 21.33
C ARG A 487 -23.15 -5.67 21.35
N VAL A 488 -23.41 -6.80 21.99
CA VAL A 488 -24.78 -7.31 22.20
C VAL A 488 -25.60 -6.35 23.06
N TYR A 489 -25.06 -5.82 24.16
CA TYR A 489 -25.75 -4.84 25.00
C TYR A 489 -26.09 -3.55 24.24
N VAL A 490 -25.18 -3.04 23.41
CA VAL A 490 -25.42 -1.87 22.56
C VAL A 490 -26.57 -2.14 21.58
N LEU A 491 -26.59 -3.32 20.94
CA LEU A 491 -27.68 -3.71 20.04
C LEU A 491 -29.01 -3.84 20.77
N ILE A 492 -29.03 -4.45 21.95
CA ILE A 492 -30.25 -4.54 22.78
C ILE A 492 -30.73 -3.13 23.14
N PHE A 493 -29.82 -2.22 23.50
CA PHE A 493 -30.16 -0.83 23.81
C PHE A 493 -30.73 -0.08 22.59
N GLU A 494 -30.11 -0.20 21.41
CA GLU A 494 -30.61 0.40 20.16
C GLU A 494 -32.01 -0.14 19.81
N ILE A 495 -32.22 -1.46 19.87
CA ILE A 495 -33.52 -2.09 19.63
C ILE A 495 -34.56 -1.61 20.65
N SER A 496 -34.21 -1.57 21.93
CA SER A 496 -35.09 -1.09 23.01
C SER A 496 -35.48 0.37 22.79
N TRP A 497 -34.52 1.21 22.38
CA TRP A 497 -34.77 2.62 22.07
C TRP A 497 -35.72 2.80 20.89
N ILE A 498 -35.52 2.03 19.82
CA ILE A 498 -36.41 2.03 18.64
C ILE A 498 -37.82 1.57 19.04
N LEU A 499 -37.95 0.52 19.86
CA LEU A 499 -39.23 0.03 20.35
C LEU A 499 -39.93 1.05 21.27
N LEU A 500 -39.21 1.74 22.15
CA LEU A 500 -39.75 2.83 22.97
C LEU A 500 -40.19 4.04 22.11
N GLY A 501 -39.44 4.36 21.05
CA GLY A 501 -39.80 5.40 20.09
C GLY A 501 -41.02 5.04 19.24
N ALA A 502 -41.16 3.77 18.84
CA ALA A 502 -42.30 3.26 18.08
C ALA A 502 -43.60 3.17 18.92
N HIS A 503 -43.48 3.05 20.25
CA HIS A 503 -44.61 3.03 21.19
C HIS A 503 -45.09 4.42 21.67
N GLY A 504 -44.70 5.51 20.99
CA GLY A 504 -45.32 6.81 21.19
C GLY A 504 -44.92 7.53 22.49
N PHE A 505 -43.71 7.31 23.00
CA PHE A 505 -43.16 8.20 24.02
C PHE A 505 -42.84 9.57 23.38
N PRO A 506 -43.37 10.69 23.89
CA PRO A 506 -43.11 12.00 23.32
C PRO A 506 -41.66 12.40 23.60
N VAL A 507 -40.81 12.32 22.56
CA VAL A 507 -39.44 12.85 22.55
C VAL A 507 -39.41 14.40 22.67
N SER A 508 -40.57 15.05 22.85
CA SER A 508 -40.71 16.51 22.95
C SER A 508 -40.27 17.13 24.28
N LYS A 509 -39.84 16.36 25.29
CA LYS A 509 -39.36 16.93 26.57
C LYS A 509 -37.84 16.95 26.77
N ILE A 510 -37.05 16.49 25.78
CA ILE A 510 -35.58 16.67 25.77
C ILE A 510 -35.16 17.63 24.65
N GLY A 511 -35.99 17.82 23.60
CA GLY A 511 -35.73 18.80 22.53
C GLY A 511 -35.66 20.26 22.99
N ALA A 512 -36.44 20.64 24.00
CA ALA A 512 -36.47 22.02 24.52
C ALA A 512 -35.20 22.42 25.31
N THR A 513 -34.44 21.45 25.82
CA THR A 513 -33.15 21.71 26.51
C THR A 513 -31.99 21.79 25.50
N LEU A 514 -32.11 21.12 24.35
CA LEU A 514 -31.10 21.13 23.28
C LEU A 514 -31.20 22.36 22.36
N GLU A 515 -32.41 22.86 22.08
CA GLU A 515 -32.58 24.13 21.33
C GLU A 515 -32.01 25.35 22.09
N ARG A 516 -31.95 25.29 23.42
CA ARG A 516 -31.39 26.36 24.26
C ARG A 516 -29.86 26.32 24.32
N ILE A 517 -29.23 25.20 23.95
CA ILE A 517 -27.76 25.03 23.87
C ILE A 517 -27.24 25.32 22.45
N LEU A 518 -28.08 25.18 21.42
CA LEU A 518 -27.68 25.28 20.00
C LEU A 518 -27.95 26.63 19.32
N GLY A 519 -28.21 27.71 20.06
CA GLY A 519 -28.17 29.09 19.53
C GLY A 519 -29.03 29.32 18.29
N GLY A 520 -30.35 29.35 18.46
CA GLY A 520 -31.27 29.65 17.37
C GLY A 520 -31.07 31.04 16.75
N SER A 521 -31.24 31.13 15.43
CA SER A 521 -31.73 32.34 14.77
C SER A 521 -32.93 31.96 13.89
N ARG A 522 -34.10 32.45 14.30
CA ARG A 522 -35.29 32.55 13.45
C ARG A 522 -35.02 33.59 12.35
N MET A 523 -35.26 33.24 11.09
CA MET A 523 -35.82 34.21 10.16
C MET A 523 -37.25 33.85 9.81
N VAL A 524 -38.06 34.88 9.88
CA VAL A 524 -39.51 34.96 9.86
C VAL A 524 -40.00 35.09 8.42
N LYS A 525 -41.06 34.34 8.09
CA LYS A 525 -42.13 34.59 7.11
C LYS A 525 -41.76 35.00 5.67
N SER A 526 -42.29 34.24 4.71
CA SER A 526 -43.63 34.52 4.16
C SER A 526 -44.35 33.21 3.89
#